data_AF-A0A0Q8ALQ3-F1
#
_entry.id   AF-A0A0Q8ALQ3-F1
#
_cell.length_a   1.000
_cell.length_b   1.000
_cell.length_c   1.000
_cell.angle_alpha   90.00
_cell.angle_beta   90.00
_cell.angle_gamma   90.00
#
_symmetry.space_group_name_H-M   'P 1'
#
loop_
_entity.id
_entity.type
_entity.pdbx_description
1 polymer ?
#
loop_
_entity_poly.entity_id
_entity_poly.type
_entity_poly.pdbx_seq_one_letter_code
_entity_poly.pdbx_strand_id
1 'polypeptide(L)' 'MAHLCPICLKPFKADDFCASDIDLGICHAACLEGSPTVDLETGEPVDGPIPTYRYGDDDNG' A
#
# COMPACT_ATOMS: atom_id res chain seq x y z
N MET A 1 16.51 -7.88 -4.36
CA MET A 1 15.62 -8.46 -3.33
C MET A 1 14.20 -8.21 -3.82
N ALA A 2 13.36 -9.25 -3.95
CA ALA A 2 11.97 -9.04 -4.35
C ALA A 2 11.19 -8.51 -3.14
N HIS A 3 10.55 -7.35 -3.27
CA HIS A 3 9.66 -6.86 -2.21
C HIS A 3 8.39 -7.73 -2.22
N LEU A 4 8.05 -8.30 -1.06
CA LEU A 4 6.86 -9.13 -0.86
C LEU A 4 5.85 -8.34 -0.01
N CYS A 5 4.57 -8.47 -0.32
CA CYS A 5 3.52 -7.91 0.53
C CYS A 5 3.49 -8.66 1.88
N PRO A 6 3.53 -7.96 3.03
CA PRO A 6 3.53 -8.60 4.34
C PRO A 6 2.21 -9.30 4.70
N ILE A 7 1.11 -8.97 3.99
CA ILE A 7 -0.23 -9.54 4.23
C ILE A 7 -0.41 -10.85 3.47
N CYS A 8 -0.18 -10.84 2.15
CA CYS A 8 -0.41 -12.01 1.30
C CYS A 8 0.86 -12.78 0.93
N LEU A 9 2.04 -12.28 1.29
CA LEU A 9 3.36 -12.85 1.02
C LEU A 9 3.67 -13.06 -0.47
N LYS A 10 2.95 -12.38 -1.36
CA LYS A 10 3.19 -12.40 -2.81
C LYS A 10 4.14 -11.27 -3.22
N PRO A 11 4.98 -11.48 -4.25
CA PRO A 11 5.85 -10.43 -4.78
C PRO A 11 5.05 -9.31 -5.44
N PHE A 12 5.50 -8.08 -5.24
CA PHE A 12 4.98 -6.92 -5.96
C PHE A 12 5.41 -6.96 -7.43
N LYS A 13 4.45 -6.68 -8.30
CA LYS A 13 4.67 -6.53 -9.76
C LYS A 13 4.51 -5.07 -10.14
N ALA A 14 5.16 -4.65 -11.23
CA ALA A 14 5.07 -3.28 -11.73
C ALA A 14 3.62 -2.80 -11.98
N ASP A 15 2.73 -3.72 -12.37
CA ASP A 15 1.32 -3.45 -12.64
C ASP A 15 0.42 -3.57 -11.38
N ASP A 16 0.97 -3.97 -10.23
CA ASP A 16 0.19 -4.10 -8.99
C ASP A 16 -0.13 -2.72 -8.40
N PHE A 17 -1.38 -2.55 -7.98
CA PHE A 17 -1.81 -1.44 -7.14
C PHE A 17 -1.43 -1.72 -5.68
N CYS A 18 -0.57 -0.85 -5.15
CA CYS A 18 -0.08 -0.91 -3.78
C CYS A 18 -0.59 0.29 -2.99
N ALA A 19 -0.59 0.15 -1.67
CA ALA A 19 -0.82 1.19 -0.71
C ALA A 19 0.19 1.06 0.43
N SER A 20 0.52 2.19 1.06
CA SER A 20 1.48 2.22 2.15
C SER A 20 0.74 2.26 3.49
N ASP A 21 1.12 1.35 4.37
CA ASP A 21 0.68 1.31 5.76
C ASP A 21 1.80 1.82 6.68
N ILE A 22 1.44 2.49 7.78
CA ILE A 22 2.41 3.09 8.71
C ILE A 22 3.20 2.05 9.51
N ASP A 23 2.59 0.91 9.84
CA ASP A 23 3.19 -0.14 10.66
C ASP A 23 3.85 -1.21 9.78
N LEU A 24 3.20 -1.58 8.68
CA LEU A 24 3.61 -2.69 7.81
C LEU A 24 4.45 -2.23 6.61
N GLY A 25 4.39 -0.95 6.23
CA GLY A 25 4.99 -0.44 5.00
C GLY A 25 4.16 -0.78 3.75
N ILE A 26 4.83 -1.05 2.63
CA ILE A 26 4.17 -1.28 1.33
C ILE A 26 3.35 -2.57 1.37
N CYS A 27 2.07 -2.49 1.01
CA CYS A 27 1.13 -3.60 0.88
C CYS A 27 0.34 -3.51 -0.43
N HIS A 28 -0.24 -4.62 -0.89
CA HIS A 28 -1.20 -4.55 -2.00
C HIS A 28 -2.44 -3.79 -1.53
N ALA A 29 -2.96 -2.87 -2.35
CA ALA A 29 -4.14 -2.08 -2.00
C ALA A 29 -5.34 -2.97 -1.65
N ALA A 30 -5.55 -4.04 -2.43
CA ALA A 30 -6.59 -5.03 -2.16
C ALA A 30 -6.38 -5.82 -0.86
N CYS A 31 -5.14 -5.93 -0.36
CA CYS A 31 -4.85 -6.58 0.92
C CYS A 31 -5.14 -5.67 2.12
N LEU A 32 -5.15 -4.34 1.91
CA LEU A 32 -5.55 -3.35 2.91
C LEU A 32 -7.02 -2.96 2.79
N GLU A 33 -7.75 -3.47 1.80
CA GLU A 33 -9.17 -3.17 1.60
C GLU A 33 -9.98 -3.61 2.84
N GLY A 34 -10.57 -2.62 3.54
CA GLY A 34 -11.30 -2.82 4.79
C GLY A 34 -10.49 -2.52 6.06
N SER A 35 -9.19 -2.28 5.95
CA SER A 35 -8.39 -1.68 7.04
C SER A 35 -8.78 -0.20 7.21
N PRO A 36 -8.79 0.32 8.46
CA PRO A 36 -9.01 1.74 8.68
C PRO A 36 -7.90 2.53 7.97
N THR A 37 -8.29 3.43 7.08
CA THR A 37 -7.34 4.37 6.47
C THR A 37 -7.02 5.43 7.52
N VAL A 38 -5.76 5.64 7.83
CA VAL A 38 -5.30 6.69 8.73
C VAL A 38 -4.58 7.76 7.93
N ASP A 39 -4.80 9.01 8.30
CA ASP A 39 -4.05 10.12 7.75
C ASP A 39 -2.63 10.13 8.33
N LEU A 40 -1.63 10.19 7.46
CA LEU A 40 -0.22 10.06 7.85
C LEU A 40 0.31 11.30 8.62
N GLU A 41 -0.34 12.45 8.50
CA GLU A 41 0.06 13.68 9.18
C GLU A 41 -0.55 13.79 10.58
N THR A 42 -1.78 13.29 10.76
CA THR A 42 -2.56 13.44 12.00
C THR A 42 -2.71 12.14 12.78
N GLY A 43 -2.54 10.98 12.14
CA GLY A 43 -2.80 9.66 12.73
C GLY A 43 -4.29 9.36 12.95
N GLU A 44 -5.19 10.25 12.54
CA GLU A 44 -6.63 10.09 12.70
C GLU A 44 -7.18 9.19 11.59
N PRO A 45 -8.18 8.34 11.88
CA PRO A 45 -8.86 7.57 10.85
C PRO A 45 -9.61 8.51 9.91
N VAL A 46 -9.34 8.38 8.61
CA VAL A 46 -10.03 9.11 7.56
C VAL A 46 -11.01 8.18 6.85
N ASP A 47 -12.24 8.67 6.70
CA ASP A 47 -13.25 8.03 5.87
C ASP A 47 -12.94 8.37 4.40
N GLY A 48 -12.17 7.49 3.76
CA GLY A 48 -11.76 7.66 2.37
C GLY A 48 -11.15 6.39 1.79
N PRO A 49 -11.13 6.25 0.46
CA PRO A 49 -10.40 5.16 -0.18
C PRO A 49 -8.91 5.30 0.15
N ILE A 50 -8.28 4.19 0.48
CA ILE A 50 -6.85 4.11 0.77
C ILE A 50 -6.10 4.69 -0.44
N PRO A 51 -5.14 5.62 -0.27
CA PRO A 51 -4.37 6.15 -1.38
C PRO A 51 -3.55 5.01 -2.01
N THR A 52 -3.87 4.69 -3.27
CA THR A 52 -3.19 3.63 -4.01
C THR A 52 -2.24 4.21 -5.05
N TYR A 53 -1.12 3.55 -5.27
CA TYR A 53 -0.16 3.87 -6.33
C TYR A 53 0.25 2.59 -7.07
N ARG A 54 0.66 2.73 -8.33
CA ARG A 54 1.22 1.59 -9.08
C ARG A 54 2.66 1.36 -8.65
N TYR A 55 2.99 0.12 -8.30
CA TYR A 55 4.32 -0.21 -7.80
C TYR A 55 5.43 0.12 -8.81
N GLY A 56 5.19 -0.08 -10.11
CA GLY A 56 6.15 0.17 -11.17
C GLY A 56 6.22 1.61 -11.68
N ASP A 57 5.37 2.52 -11.18
CA ASP A 57 5.40 3.93 -11.57
C ASP A 57 6.54 4.70 -10.88
N ASP A 58 7.06 4.17 -9.75
CA ASP A 58 8.12 4.79 -8.95
C ASP A 58 9.56 4.48 -9.45
N ASP A 59 9.71 3.64 -10.49
CA ASP A 59 11.03 3.22 -11.02
C ASP A 59 11.47 3.94 -12.31
N ASN A 60 10.76 4.95 -12.81
CA ASN A 60 11.21 5.61 -14.05
C ASN A 60 11.01 7.12 -14.08
N GLY A 61 12.00 7.81 -13.49
CA GLY A 61 12.35 9.20 -13.75
C GLY A 61 13.85 9.42 -13.57
#